data_AF-A0A8T6RB97-F1
#
_entry.id   AF-A0A8T6RB97-F1
#
_cell.length_a   1.000
_cell.length_b   1.000
_cell.length_c   1.000
_cell.angle_alpha   90.00
_cell.angle_beta   90.00
_cell.angle_gamma   90.00
#
_symmetry.space_group_name_H-M   'P 1'
#
loop_
_entity.id
_entity.type
_entity.pdbx_description
1 polymer ?
#
loop_
_entity_poly.entity_id
_entity_poly.type
_entity_poly.pdbx_seq_one_letter_code
_entity_poly.pdbx_strand_id
1 'polypeptide(L)'
;MTRDVVVYHVQKGKLVRTPNRGTFGRGDCYLVDAGLNLYIWIGPKSSVDEKFLTAAEAVFKDTARKGNARISHIDGGQEPDDFKNLFEDFQLTDEDTEGILKRVHLEKHEYKLWRVHREGDETFFQEVPLDRDYLSSDDVYVLDTWEDIYVWRGSAASAREKFDATILARRYDAERVGTQDIELIEQGFEPEEFWNFFE
;
A
#
# COMPACT_ATOMS: atom_id res chain seq x y z
N MET A 1 35.27 -7.54 -27.55
CA MET A 1 34.08 -6.81 -28.02
C MET A 1 33.16 -6.69 -26.84
N THR A 2 33.21 -5.55 -26.14
CA THR A 2 32.25 -5.19 -25.11
C THR A 2 30.86 -5.22 -25.75
N ARG A 3 30.00 -6.14 -25.31
CA ARG A 3 28.60 -6.14 -25.73
C ARG A 3 28.02 -4.79 -25.29
N ASP A 4 27.25 -4.12 -26.16
CA ASP A 4 26.58 -2.86 -25.81
C ASP A 4 25.48 -3.13 -24.77
N VAL A 5 25.89 -3.28 -23.51
CA VAL A 5 24.99 -3.42 -22.37
C VAL A 5 24.46 -2.04 -22.02
N VAL A 6 23.13 -1.91 -22.03
CA VAL A 6 22.41 -0.72 -21.58
C VAL A 6 21.71 -1.05 -20.28
N VAL A 7 21.95 -0.24 -19.24
CA VAL A 7 21.29 -0.39 -17.96
C VAL A 7 20.30 0.73 -17.77
N TYR A 8 19.10 0.36 -17.34
CA TYR A 8 18.07 1.29 -16.94
C TYR A 8 17.78 1.11 -15.45
N HIS A 9 17.75 2.22 -14.73
CA HIS A 9 17.36 2.33 -13.34
C HIS A 9 15.90 2.74 -13.29
N VAL A 10 15.08 2.02 -12.54
CA VAL A 10 13.71 2.48 -12.27
C VAL A 10 13.76 3.58 -11.23
N GLN A 11 13.25 4.76 -11.58
CA GLN A 11 13.18 5.91 -10.70
C GLN A 11 11.81 6.57 -10.82
N LYS A 12 11.06 6.61 -9.72
CA LYS A 12 9.76 7.31 -9.62
C LYS A 12 8.80 6.95 -10.77
N GLY A 13 8.64 5.65 -11.02
CA GLY A 13 7.74 5.13 -12.05
C GLY A 13 8.23 5.33 -13.50
N LYS A 14 9.52 5.61 -13.69
CA LYS A 14 10.13 5.77 -15.02
C LYS A 14 11.35 4.90 -15.19
N LEU A 15 11.57 4.45 -16.42
CA LEU A 15 12.76 3.73 -16.82
C LEU A 15 13.85 4.72 -17.27
N VAL A 16 14.85 4.98 -16.42
CA VAL A 16 15.90 5.98 -16.66
C VAL A 16 17.20 5.30 -17.05
N ARG A 17 17.74 5.60 -18.24
CA ARG A 17 19.04 5.05 -18.65
C ARG A 17 20.16 5.61 -17.75
N THR A 18 20.93 4.74 -17.11
CA THR A 18 22.05 5.16 -16.24
C THR A 18 23.40 5.09 -16.97
N PRO A 19 24.28 6.10 -16.81
CA PRO A 19 25.66 6.03 -17.28
C PRO A 19 26.52 5.08 -16.42
N ASN A 20 26.16 4.89 -15.15
CA ASN A 20 26.88 4.07 -14.18
C ASN A 20 26.40 2.61 -14.24
N ARG A 21 26.74 1.94 -15.35
CA ARG A 21 26.20 0.61 -15.70
C ARG A 21 26.53 -0.52 -14.72
N GLY A 22 27.56 -0.36 -13.88
CA GLY A 22 28.02 -1.39 -12.95
C GLY A 22 27.53 -1.25 -11.52
N THR A 23 26.80 -0.18 -11.19
CA THR A 23 26.39 0.15 -9.82
C THR A 23 24.91 -0.11 -9.63
N PHE A 24 24.56 -0.92 -8.63
CA PHE A 24 23.19 -1.35 -8.34
C PHE A 24 22.82 -1.06 -6.87
N GLY A 25 21.81 -0.23 -6.67
CA GLY A 25 21.25 0.10 -5.37
C GLY A 25 20.38 -1.02 -4.81
N ARG A 26 20.61 -1.43 -3.57
CA ARG A 26 19.86 -2.51 -2.91
C ARG A 26 18.39 -2.13 -2.63
N GLY A 27 18.07 -0.84 -2.64
CA GLY A 27 16.72 -0.31 -2.58
C GLY A 27 15.99 -0.24 -3.91
N ASP A 28 16.65 -0.51 -5.04
CA ASP A 28 16.10 -0.17 -6.35
C ASP A 28 15.95 -1.38 -7.27
N CYS A 29 15.30 -1.18 -8.42
CA CYS A 29 15.25 -2.17 -9.50
C CYS A 29 15.89 -1.65 -10.78
N TYR A 30 16.49 -2.56 -11.56
CA TYR A 30 17.18 -2.24 -12.79
C TYR A 30 16.82 -3.22 -13.90
N LEU A 31 16.67 -2.70 -15.12
CA LEU A 31 16.55 -3.49 -16.34
C LEU A 31 17.88 -3.43 -17.10
N VAL A 32 18.55 -4.56 -17.21
CA VAL A 32 19.80 -4.70 -17.98
C VAL A 32 19.48 -5.29 -19.34
N ASP A 33 19.77 -4.53 -20.38
CA ASP A 33 19.53 -4.88 -21.77
C ASP A 33 20.85 -5.24 -22.46
N ALA A 34 21.08 -6.53 -22.67
CA ALA A 34 22.25 -7.10 -23.33
C ALA A 34 21.89 -7.73 -24.69
N GLY A 35 20.94 -7.13 -25.41
CA GLY A 35 20.50 -7.60 -26.73
C GLY A 35 19.45 -8.72 -26.62
N LEU A 36 19.78 -9.97 -26.96
CA LEU A 36 18.84 -11.09 -26.80
C LEU A 36 18.77 -11.63 -25.37
N ASN A 37 19.52 -11.04 -24.43
CA ASN A 37 19.37 -11.32 -23.01
C ASN A 37 18.92 -10.04 -22.31
N LEU A 38 17.78 -10.12 -21.63
CA LEU A 38 17.24 -9.09 -20.76
C LEU A 38 17.33 -9.61 -19.33
N TYR A 39 17.80 -8.79 -18.40
CA TYR A 39 17.86 -9.13 -16.99
C TYR A 39 17.05 -8.14 -16.17
N ILE A 40 16.14 -8.66 -15.37
CA ILE A 40 15.40 -7.94 -14.34
C ILE A 40 16.22 -8.14 -13.06
N TRP A 41 16.95 -7.10 -12.65
CA TRP A 41 17.66 -7.10 -11.38
C TRP A 41 16.78 -6.45 -10.31
N ILE A 42 16.52 -7.18 -9.23
CA ILE A 42 15.63 -6.75 -8.15
C ILE A 42 16.43 -6.57 -6.87
N GLY A 43 16.52 -5.32 -6.39
CA GLY A 43 17.14 -5.01 -5.11
C GLY A 43 16.33 -5.61 -3.95
N PRO A 44 16.98 -6.17 -2.91
CA PRO A 44 16.28 -6.84 -1.82
C PRO A 44 15.37 -5.92 -0.99
N LYS A 45 15.59 -4.60 -1.03
CA LYS A 45 14.77 -3.60 -0.34
C LYS A 45 13.81 -2.83 -1.25
N SER A 46 13.77 -3.18 -2.54
CA SER A 46 12.96 -2.47 -3.53
C SER A 46 11.45 -2.59 -3.31
N SER A 47 10.76 -1.54 -3.74
CA SER A 47 9.32 -1.39 -3.63
C SER A 47 8.57 -2.22 -4.68
N VAL A 48 7.27 -2.44 -4.47
CA VAL A 48 6.46 -3.27 -5.37
C VAL A 48 6.24 -2.59 -6.73
N ASP A 49 6.18 -1.26 -6.78
CA ASP A 49 6.01 -0.51 -8.02
C ASP A 49 7.26 -0.56 -8.92
N GLU A 50 8.45 -0.53 -8.32
CA GLU A 50 9.71 -0.67 -9.08
C GLU A 50 9.85 -2.07 -9.68
N LYS A 51 9.53 -3.12 -8.91
CA LYS A 51 9.48 -4.51 -9.38
C LYS A 51 8.52 -4.65 -10.55
N PHE A 52 7.32 -4.07 -10.42
CA PHE A 52 6.29 -4.09 -11.45
C PHE A 52 6.77 -3.44 -12.75
N LEU A 53 7.29 -2.21 -12.67
CA LEU A 53 7.73 -1.48 -13.87
C LEU A 53 8.89 -2.22 -14.56
N THR A 54 9.86 -2.72 -13.80
CA THR A 54 11.01 -3.45 -14.36
C THR A 54 10.56 -4.68 -15.14
N ALA A 55 9.62 -5.46 -14.59
CA ALA A 55 9.08 -6.64 -15.26
C ALA A 55 8.26 -6.27 -16.51
N ALA A 56 7.40 -5.26 -16.43
CA ALA A 56 6.60 -4.80 -17.57
C ALA A 56 7.48 -4.31 -18.72
N GLU A 57 8.50 -3.50 -18.43
CA GLU A 57 9.45 -2.96 -19.41
C GLU A 57 10.28 -4.07 -20.07
N ALA A 58 10.67 -5.11 -19.33
CA ALA A 58 11.34 -6.27 -19.90
C ALA A 58 10.45 -6.97 -20.95
N VAL A 59 9.16 -7.17 -20.64
CA VAL A 59 8.18 -7.76 -21.56
C VAL A 59 7.96 -6.88 -22.79
N PHE A 60 7.86 -5.55 -22.63
CA PHE A 60 7.71 -4.64 -23.76
C PHE A 60 8.93 -4.66 -24.69
N LYS A 61 10.15 -4.70 -24.14
CA LYS A 61 11.38 -4.84 -24.93
C LYS A 61 11.45 -6.16 -25.67
N ASP A 62 11.09 -7.27 -25.03
CA ASP A 62 11.04 -8.58 -25.69
C ASP A 62 9.96 -8.61 -26.79
N THR A 63 8.79 -8.03 -26.53
CA THR A 63 7.71 -7.90 -27.53
C THR A 63 8.17 -7.11 -28.76
N ALA A 64 8.89 -6.00 -28.56
CA ALA A 64 9.49 -5.23 -29.65
C ALA A 64 10.53 -6.05 -30.45
N ARG A 65 11.10 -7.09 -29.83
CA ARG A 65 12.00 -8.09 -30.44
C ARG A 65 11.26 -9.32 -30.95
N LYS A 66 9.94 -9.28 -31.02
CA LYS A 66 9.06 -10.38 -31.47
C LYS A 66 9.19 -11.65 -30.60
N GLY A 67 9.45 -11.50 -29.30
CA GLY A 67 9.56 -12.63 -28.38
C GLY A 67 10.87 -13.41 -28.46
N ASN A 68 11.91 -12.83 -29.05
CA ASN A 68 13.19 -13.51 -29.27
C ASN A 68 14.23 -13.25 -28.16
N ALA A 69 13.95 -12.35 -27.22
CA ALA A 69 14.84 -12.10 -26.10
C ALA A 69 14.52 -13.05 -24.94
N ARG A 70 15.57 -13.58 -24.31
CA ARG A 70 15.43 -14.31 -23.06
C ARG A 70 15.42 -13.31 -21.91
N ILE A 71 14.34 -13.32 -21.12
CA ILE A 71 14.24 -12.57 -19.87
C ILE A 71 14.75 -13.45 -18.72
N SER A 72 15.60 -12.91 -17.86
CA SER A 72 16.12 -13.58 -16.67
C SER A 72 15.93 -12.71 -15.44
N HIS A 73 15.54 -13.32 -14.32
CA HIS A 73 15.41 -12.65 -13.03
C HIS A 73 16.71 -12.80 -12.23
N ILE A 74 17.19 -11.71 -11.63
CA ILE A 74 18.40 -11.66 -10.83
C ILE A 74 18.05 -11.06 -9.46
N ASP A 75 18.22 -11.86 -8.41
CA ASP A 75 18.06 -11.41 -7.03
C ASP A 75 19.30 -10.62 -6.59
N GLY A 76 19.10 -9.36 -6.17
CA GLY A 76 20.19 -8.49 -5.75
C GLY A 76 20.95 -9.01 -4.54
N GLY A 77 22.28 -9.10 -4.66
CA GLY A 77 23.18 -9.74 -3.70
C GLY A 77 23.39 -11.25 -3.91
N GLN A 78 22.72 -11.85 -4.91
CA GLN A 78 22.87 -13.26 -5.30
C GLN A 78 23.15 -13.40 -6.80
N GLU A 79 23.86 -12.43 -7.38
CA GLU A 79 24.11 -12.39 -8.81
C GLU A 79 25.04 -13.53 -9.27
N PRO A 80 24.67 -14.27 -10.34
CA PRO A 80 25.55 -15.25 -10.94
C PRO A 80 26.76 -14.56 -11.58
N ASP A 81 27.90 -15.27 -11.65
CA ASP A 81 29.15 -14.73 -12.20
C ASP A 81 28.98 -14.23 -13.64
N ASP A 82 28.22 -14.93 -14.48
CA ASP A 82 27.93 -14.52 -15.86
C ASP A 82 27.21 -13.17 -15.95
N PHE A 83 26.38 -12.81 -14.96
CA PHE A 83 25.73 -11.50 -14.90
C PHE A 83 26.74 -10.42 -14.47
N LYS A 84 27.52 -10.69 -13.41
CA LYS A 84 28.55 -9.75 -12.93
C LYS A 84 29.59 -9.46 -14.01
N ASN A 85 29.97 -10.47 -14.79
CA ASN A 85 30.90 -10.37 -15.91
C ASN A 85 30.39 -9.54 -17.11
N LEU A 86 29.12 -9.08 -17.09
CA LEU A 86 28.63 -8.10 -18.07
C LEU A 86 29.20 -6.70 -17.84
N PHE A 87 29.74 -6.44 -16.66
CA PHE A 87 30.24 -5.13 -16.23
C PHE A 87 31.74 -5.21 -15.93
N GLU A 88 32.48 -4.14 -16.22
CA GLU A 88 33.92 -4.07 -15.89
C GLU A 88 34.15 -4.01 -14.38
N ASP A 89 33.26 -3.31 -13.68
CA ASP A 89 33.23 -3.21 -12.22
C ASP A 89 31.79 -3.30 -11.75
N PHE A 90 31.46 -4.35 -11.00
CA PHE A 90 30.11 -4.58 -10.46
C PHE A 90 30.11 -4.23 -8.98
N GLN A 91 29.22 -3.31 -8.57
CA GLN A 91 29.15 -2.77 -7.23
C GLN A 91 27.70 -2.74 -6.73
N LEU A 92 27.52 -3.09 -5.46
CA LEU A 92 26.27 -2.91 -4.74
C LEU A 92 26.37 -1.69 -3.83
N THR A 93 25.31 -0.88 -3.78
CA THR A 93 25.20 0.29 -2.91
C THR A 93 23.93 0.21 -2.07
N ASP A 94 23.82 1.08 -1.06
CA ASP A 94 22.57 1.26 -0.31
C ASP A 94 21.70 2.38 -0.91
N GLU A 95 21.85 2.70 -2.20
CA GLU A 95 20.94 3.59 -2.92
C GLU A 95 19.51 3.01 -2.93
N ASP A 96 18.54 3.90 -2.71
CA ASP A 96 17.12 3.61 -2.53
C ASP A 96 16.30 4.84 -2.95
N THR A 97 15.62 4.73 -4.10
CA THR A 97 14.79 5.76 -4.71
C THR A 97 13.36 5.62 -4.20
N GLU A 98 12.80 6.69 -3.64
CA GLU A 98 11.43 6.65 -3.15
C GLU A 98 10.42 6.22 -4.25
N GLY A 99 9.70 5.14 -3.98
CA GLY A 99 8.65 4.60 -4.83
C GLY A 99 7.44 5.54 -5.01
N ILE A 100 6.55 5.20 -5.94
CA ILE A 100 5.41 6.06 -6.30
C ILE A 100 4.14 5.80 -5.48
N LEU A 101 4.06 4.66 -4.80
CA LEU A 101 2.90 4.32 -3.99
C LEU A 101 2.91 5.13 -2.68
N LYS A 102 1.77 5.74 -2.37
CA LYS A 102 1.56 6.50 -1.13
C LYS A 102 0.61 5.75 -0.21
N ARG A 103 0.80 5.92 1.10
CA ARG A 103 -0.20 5.46 2.08
C ARG A 103 -1.51 6.19 1.83
N VAL A 104 -2.62 5.48 2.01
CA VAL A 104 -3.93 6.10 1.96
C VAL A 104 -4.05 7.02 3.17
N HIS A 105 -4.46 8.25 2.91
CA HIS A 105 -4.81 9.25 3.90
C HIS A 105 -6.17 9.80 3.49
N LEU A 106 -7.14 9.77 4.41
CA LEU A 106 -8.47 10.31 4.17
C LEU A 106 -8.56 11.73 4.73
N GLU A 107 -9.17 12.62 3.95
CA GLU A 107 -9.63 13.92 4.43
C GLU A 107 -10.95 13.77 5.18
N LYS A 108 -11.30 14.72 6.05
CA LYS A 108 -12.50 14.63 6.90
C LYS A 108 -13.81 14.36 6.13
N HIS A 109 -13.95 14.95 4.95
CA HIS A 109 -15.13 14.77 4.10
C HIS A 109 -15.28 13.36 3.53
N GLU A 110 -14.27 12.50 3.68
CA GLU A 110 -14.25 11.11 3.26
C GLU A 110 -14.54 10.14 4.42
N TYR A 111 -14.58 10.64 5.68
CA TYR A 111 -14.92 9.83 6.84
C TYR A 111 -16.38 9.39 6.79
N LYS A 112 -16.65 8.23 7.38
CA LYS A 112 -17.98 7.62 7.38
C LYS A 112 -18.49 7.40 8.78
N LEU A 113 -19.76 7.72 9.00
CA LEU A 113 -20.48 7.41 10.22
C LEU A 113 -21.53 6.34 9.93
N TRP A 114 -21.45 5.22 10.64
CA TRP A 114 -22.39 4.11 10.51
C TRP A 114 -23.27 4.01 11.75
N ARG A 115 -24.57 4.17 11.59
CA ARG A 115 -25.55 3.83 12.62
C ARG A 115 -25.76 2.31 12.67
N VAL A 116 -25.62 1.75 13.85
CA VAL A 116 -25.85 0.34 14.19
C VAL A 116 -27.02 0.26 15.15
N HIS A 117 -28.16 -0.21 14.63
CA HIS A 117 -29.41 -0.27 15.38
C HIS A 117 -30.12 -1.61 15.15
N ARG A 118 -31.07 -1.95 16.01
CA ARG A 118 -31.87 -3.18 15.90
C ARG A 118 -33.34 -2.87 15.68
N GLU A 119 -33.93 -3.60 14.72
CA GLU A 119 -35.37 -3.70 14.56
C GLU A 119 -35.77 -5.17 14.76
N GLY A 120 -36.44 -5.45 15.88
CA GLY A 120 -36.75 -6.82 16.29
C GLY A 120 -35.47 -7.64 16.57
N ASP A 121 -35.31 -8.75 15.85
CA ASP A 121 -34.17 -9.67 16.03
C ASP A 121 -32.99 -9.38 15.09
N GLU A 122 -33.11 -8.41 14.17
CA GLU A 122 -32.11 -8.09 13.16
C GLU A 122 -31.32 -6.83 13.52
N THR A 123 -30.02 -6.83 13.19
CA THR A 123 -29.15 -5.65 13.32
C THR A 123 -28.93 -5.03 11.95
N PHE A 124 -29.15 -3.72 11.86
CA PHE A 124 -29.01 -2.92 10.66
C PHE A 124 -27.80 -2.00 10.76
N PHE A 125 -27.11 -1.85 9.63
CA PHE A 125 -25.95 -0.98 9.47
C PHE A 125 -26.29 0.03 8.38
N GLN A 126 -26.33 1.31 8.75
CA GLN A 126 -26.73 2.39 7.86
C GLN A 126 -25.70 3.51 7.89
N GLU A 127 -25.16 3.87 6.73
CA GLU A 127 -24.35 5.09 6.61
C GLU A 127 -25.26 6.31 6.83
N VAL A 128 -24.84 7.20 7.72
CA VAL A 128 -25.53 8.43 8.07
C VAL A 128 -24.59 9.63 7.88
N PRO A 129 -25.11 10.85 7.73
CA PRO A 129 -24.28 12.05 7.67
C PRO A 129 -23.32 12.15 8.86
N LEU A 130 -22.10 12.64 8.59
CA LEU A 130 -21.08 12.90 9.60
C LEU A 130 -21.41 14.19 10.36
N ASP A 131 -22.43 14.11 11.21
CA ASP A 131 -22.96 15.25 11.96
C ASP A 131 -23.37 14.77 13.37
N ARG A 132 -23.09 15.59 14.38
CA ARG A 132 -23.34 15.30 15.80
C ARG A 132 -24.82 15.07 16.07
N ASP A 133 -25.70 15.74 15.32
CA ASP A 133 -27.15 15.63 15.49
C ASP A 133 -27.69 14.25 15.11
N TYR A 134 -26.89 13.43 14.41
CA TYR A 134 -27.26 12.05 14.07
C TYR A 134 -26.95 11.05 15.19
N LEU A 135 -26.19 11.41 16.23
CA LEU A 135 -25.86 10.52 17.35
C LEU A 135 -27.05 10.40 18.31
N SER A 136 -27.85 9.34 18.14
CA SER A 136 -28.96 9.01 19.03
C SER A 136 -28.49 8.21 20.24
N SER A 137 -29.05 8.51 21.42
CA SER A 137 -28.73 7.78 22.66
C SER A 137 -29.20 6.33 22.64
N ASP A 138 -30.15 5.99 21.75
CA ASP A 138 -30.76 4.67 21.65
C ASP A 138 -29.95 3.69 20.78
N ASP A 139 -28.94 4.16 20.06
CA ASP A 139 -28.19 3.34 19.08
C ASP A 139 -26.67 3.43 19.28
N VAL A 140 -25.92 2.64 18.50
CA VAL A 140 -24.46 2.65 18.46
C VAL A 140 -23.99 3.18 17.12
N TYR A 141 -22.88 3.90 17.10
CA TYR A 141 -22.33 4.51 15.89
C TYR A 141 -20.86 4.14 15.72
N VAL A 142 -20.47 3.78 14.51
CA VAL A 142 -19.08 3.50 14.13
C VAL A 142 -18.60 4.63 13.23
N LEU A 143 -17.68 5.46 13.74
CA LEU A 143 -16.99 6.48 12.98
C LEU A 143 -15.69 5.88 12.44
N ASP A 144 -15.55 5.91 11.12
CA ASP A 144 -14.40 5.41 10.39
C ASP A 144 -13.58 6.58 9.82
N THR A 145 -12.39 6.80 10.41
CA THR A 145 -11.45 7.87 9.99
C THR A 145 -10.23 7.30 9.24
N TRP A 146 -10.34 6.07 8.74
CA TRP A 146 -9.28 5.26 8.14
C TRP A 146 -8.25 4.70 9.13
N GLU A 147 -7.48 5.58 9.79
CA GLU A 147 -6.42 5.19 10.75
C GLU A 147 -7.01 4.74 12.08
N ASP A 148 -8.03 5.45 12.56
CA ASP A 148 -8.74 5.16 13.80
C ASP A 148 -10.20 4.77 13.50
N ILE A 149 -10.77 3.95 14.38
CA ILE A 149 -12.17 3.53 14.33
C ILE A 149 -12.79 3.75 15.70
N TYR A 150 -13.75 4.67 15.78
CA TYR A 150 -14.43 4.99 17.03
C TYR A 150 -15.80 4.31 17.07
N VAL A 151 -16.09 3.58 18.14
CA VAL A 151 -17.40 2.99 18.40
C VAL A 151 -18.07 3.79 19.51
N TRP A 152 -18.87 4.78 19.12
CA TRP A 152 -19.66 5.58 20.06
C TRP A 152 -20.92 4.82 20.45
N ARG A 153 -21.14 4.66 21.75
CA ARG A 153 -22.20 3.82 22.32
C ARG A 153 -23.20 4.69 23.06
N GLY A 154 -24.39 4.79 22.48
CA GLY A 154 -25.54 5.42 23.13
C GLY A 154 -25.80 4.81 24.50
N SER A 155 -26.20 5.67 25.45
CA SER A 155 -26.46 5.27 26.83
C SER A 155 -27.67 4.33 26.96
N ALA A 156 -28.63 4.39 26.02
CA ALA A 156 -29.81 3.54 25.94
C ALA A 156 -29.68 2.41 24.91
N ALA A 157 -28.56 2.34 24.17
CA ALA A 157 -28.32 1.31 23.18
C ALA A 157 -28.19 -0.10 23.78
N SER A 158 -28.72 -1.09 23.08
CA SER A 158 -28.74 -2.48 23.51
C SER A 158 -27.33 -3.09 23.54
N ALA A 159 -27.14 -4.06 24.43
CA ALA A 159 -25.89 -4.83 24.49
C ALA A 159 -25.56 -5.52 23.16
N ARG A 160 -26.58 -5.86 22.37
CA ARG A 160 -26.40 -6.52 21.07
C ARG A 160 -25.91 -5.55 20.00
N GLU A 161 -26.41 -4.32 19.94
CA GLU A 161 -25.87 -3.27 19.06
C GLU A 161 -24.42 -2.96 19.42
N LYS A 162 -24.11 -2.82 20.72
CA LYS A 162 -22.73 -2.58 21.19
C LYS A 162 -21.78 -3.70 20.76
N PHE A 163 -22.24 -4.95 20.84
CA PHE A 163 -21.48 -6.11 20.38
C PHE A 163 -21.28 -6.09 18.85
N ASP A 164 -22.36 -5.96 18.09
CA ASP A 164 -22.32 -6.01 16.62
C ASP A 164 -21.51 -4.86 16.02
N ALA A 165 -21.60 -3.64 16.58
CA ALA A 165 -20.77 -2.51 16.19
C ALA A 165 -19.28 -2.75 16.44
N THR A 166 -18.94 -3.39 17.57
CA THR A 166 -17.54 -3.76 17.87
C THR A 166 -17.02 -4.82 16.89
N ILE A 167 -17.88 -5.74 16.44
CA ILE A 167 -17.53 -6.72 15.40
C ILE A 167 -17.34 -6.03 14.05
N LEU A 168 -18.16 -5.03 13.70
CA LEU A 168 -17.96 -4.22 12.50
C LEU A 168 -16.61 -3.50 12.53
N ALA A 169 -16.27 -2.82 13.63
CA ALA A 169 -14.99 -2.14 13.78
C ALA A 169 -13.79 -3.09 13.62
N ARG A 170 -13.86 -4.28 14.22
CA ARG A 170 -12.83 -5.33 14.06
C ARG A 170 -12.72 -5.86 12.65
N ARG A 171 -13.82 -5.88 11.90
CA ARG A 171 -13.78 -6.27 10.48
C ARG A 171 -13.03 -5.22 9.66
N TYR A 172 -13.25 -3.93 9.91
CA TYR A 172 -12.50 -2.87 9.23
C TYR A 172 -11.00 -2.92 9.51
N ASP A 173 -10.60 -3.12 10.77
CA ASP A 173 -9.19 -3.36 11.13
C ASP A 173 -8.61 -4.58 10.38
N ALA A 174 -9.33 -5.70 10.38
CA ALA A 174 -8.88 -6.92 9.72
C ALA A 174 -8.78 -6.83 8.18
N GLU A 175 -9.56 -5.95 7.54
CA GLU A 175 -9.58 -5.77 6.08
C GLU A 175 -8.50 -4.80 5.58
N ARG A 176 -7.91 -3.98 6.46
CA ARG A 176 -6.93 -2.95 6.11
C ARG A 176 -5.50 -3.42 6.38
N VAL A 177 -4.57 -2.93 5.56
CA VAL A 177 -3.14 -3.18 5.80
C VAL A 177 -2.66 -2.26 6.92
N GLY A 178 -2.02 -2.84 7.93
CA GLY A 178 -1.53 -2.13 9.11
C GLY A 178 -2.30 -2.53 10.35
N THR A 179 -2.38 -1.62 11.30
CA THR A 179 -3.22 -1.74 12.50
C THR A 179 -4.06 -0.49 12.58
N GLN A 180 -5.36 -0.65 12.79
CA GLN A 180 -6.28 0.45 13.07
C GLN A 180 -6.62 0.44 14.55
N ASP A 181 -6.52 1.58 15.20
CA ASP A 181 -6.85 1.70 16.61
C ASP A 181 -8.37 1.76 16.77
N ILE A 182 -8.93 0.84 17.57
CA ILE A 182 -10.37 0.79 17.86
C ILE A 182 -10.61 1.38 19.24
N GLU A 183 -11.26 2.53 19.29
CA GLU A 183 -11.65 3.18 20.54
C GLU A 183 -13.14 2.96 20.83
N LEU A 184 -13.44 2.48 22.03
CA LEU A 184 -14.81 2.30 22.50
C LEU A 184 -15.18 3.51 23.36
N ILE A 185 -16.18 4.28 22.92
CA ILE A 185 -16.61 5.51 23.58
C ILE A 185 -18.01 5.31 24.13
N GLU A 186 -18.20 5.53 25.43
CA GLU A 186 -19.54 5.56 26.03
C GLU A 186 -20.07 7.00 26.04
N GLN A 187 -21.36 7.18 25.75
CA GLN A 187 -22.00 8.50 25.73
C GLN A 187 -21.75 9.28 27.04
N GLY A 188 -21.34 10.54 26.91
CA GLY A 188 -21.00 11.42 28.02
C GLY A 188 -19.55 11.30 28.51
N PHE A 189 -18.76 10.39 27.94
CA PHE A 189 -17.33 10.21 28.21
C PHE A 189 -16.48 10.32 26.92
N GLU A 190 -16.99 11.06 25.92
CA GLU A 190 -16.29 11.27 24.66
C GLU A 190 -15.02 12.11 24.88
N PRO A 191 -13.85 11.68 24.38
CA PRO A 191 -12.65 12.51 24.38
C PRO A 191 -12.85 13.73 23.47
N GLU A 192 -12.15 14.84 23.76
CA GLU A 192 -12.24 16.07 22.95
C GLU A 192 -11.90 15.80 21.47
N GLU A 193 -10.93 14.91 21.23
CA GLU A 193 -10.49 14.53 19.88
C GLU A 193 -11.59 13.90 19.03
N PHE A 194 -12.51 13.13 19.63
CA PHE A 194 -13.64 12.54 18.91
C PHE A 194 -14.53 13.60 18.27
N TRP A 195 -14.74 14.73 18.96
CA TRP A 195 -15.58 15.81 18.46
C TRP A 195 -14.95 16.60 17.31
N ASN A 196 -13.64 16.50 17.13
CA ASN A 196 -12.94 17.19 16.04
C ASN A 196 -13.25 16.61 14.66
N PHE A 197 -13.87 15.43 14.58
CA PHE A 197 -14.21 14.77 13.32
C PHE A 197 -15.54 15.21 12.72
N PHE A 198 -16.42 15.80 13.53
CA PHE A 198 -17.74 16.26 13.10
C PHE A 198 -17.67 17.74 12.69
N GLU A 199 -18.53 18.13 11.75
CA GLU A 199 -18.74 19.53 11.38
C GLU A 199 -19.40 20.36 12.51
#